data_AF-A0A8X8B449-F1
#
_entry.id   AF-A0A8X8B449-F1
#
_cell.length_a   1.000
_cell.length_b   1.000
_cell.length_c   1.000
_cell.angle_alpha   90.00
_cell.angle_beta   90.00
_cell.angle_gamma   90.00
#
_symmetry.space_group_name_H-M   'P 1'
#
loop_
_entity.id
_entity.type
_entity.pdbx_description
1 polymer ?
#
loop_
_entity_poly.entity_id
_entity_poly.type
_entity_poly.pdbx_seq_one_letter_code
_entity_poly.pdbx_strand_id
1 'polypeptide(L)' 'MAVTLRGWGGHVMDPYKVYDVIFQFIPQSKEGCVCKVTLIWEKKTEDSSEPIKYMKFVKSLAADMDDHVLKGQNKS' A
#
# COMPACT_ATOMS: atom_id res chain seq x y z
N MET A 1 8.02 -4.80 -11.02
CA MET A 1 6.58 -4.68 -11.34
C MET A 1 5.97 -3.57 -10.48
N ALA A 2 4.96 -2.83 -10.95
CA ALA A 2 4.30 -1.82 -10.14
C ALA A 2 2.77 -1.96 -10.24
N VAL A 3 2.09 -1.81 -9.10
CA VAL A 3 0.63 -1.82 -8.98
C VAL A 3 0.20 -0.53 -8.33
N THR A 4 -0.76 0.16 -8.94
CA THR A 4 -1.33 1.40 -8.40
C THR A 4 -2.78 1.15 -8.00
N LEU A 5 -3.11 1.39 -6.74
CA LEU A 5 -4.47 1.41 -6.21
C LEU A 5 -4.92 2.87 -6.12
N ARG A 6 -5.92 3.24 -6.91
CA ARG A 6 -6.52 4.57 -6.87
C ARG A 6 -7.82 4.53 -6.09
N GLY A 7 -7.89 5.33 -5.03
CA GLY A 7 -9.10 5.51 -4.23
C GLY A 7 -10.16 6.28 -5.02
N TRP A 8 -11.36 5.70 -5.12
CA TRP A 8 -12.54 6.35 -5.72
C TRP A 8 -13.65 6.60 -4.71
N GLY A 9 -13.68 5.90 -3.57
CA GLY A 9 -14.72 6.05 -2.56
C GLY A 9 -14.35 5.45 -1.21
N GLY A 10 -15.27 5.55 -0.25
CA GLY A 10 -15.10 5.11 1.13
C GLY A 10 -14.49 6.16 2.04
N HIS A 11 -14.32 5.81 3.33
CA HIS A 11 -13.86 6.72 4.39
C HIS A 11 -12.50 7.37 4.12
N VAL A 12 -11.69 6.79 3.24
CA VAL A 12 -10.40 7.36 2.82
C VAL A 12 -10.60 8.61 1.95
N MET A 13 -11.69 8.67 1.19
CA MET A 13 -12.00 9.81 0.34
C MET A 13 -12.73 10.91 1.12
N ASP A 14 -13.07 10.73 2.39
CA ASP A 14 -13.71 11.79 3.18
C ASP A 14 -12.75 12.97 3.42
N PRO A 15 -11.54 12.76 3.99
CA PRO A 15 -10.55 13.81 4.19
C PRO A 15 -9.65 14.08 2.98
N TYR A 16 -9.56 13.15 2.02
CA TYR A 16 -8.63 13.27 0.88
C TYR A 16 -9.35 13.37 -0.46
N LYS A 17 -8.88 14.28 -1.31
CA LYS A 17 -9.35 14.42 -2.69
C LYS A 17 -8.68 13.43 -3.63
N VAL A 18 -7.40 13.14 -3.36
CA VAL A 18 -6.59 12.14 -4.04
C VAL A 18 -6.05 11.20 -2.99
N TYR A 19 -6.13 9.90 -3.26
CA TYR A 19 -5.50 8.87 -2.45
C TYR A 19 -5.07 7.73 -3.37
N ASP A 20 -3.78 7.68 -3.68
CA ASP A 20 -3.17 6.65 -4.52
C ASP A 20 -2.09 5.90 -3.74
N VAL A 21 -2.16 4.57 -3.75
CA VAL A 21 -1.12 3.69 -3.19
C VAL A 21 -0.40 3.00 -4.33
N ILE A 22 0.91 3.13 -4.39
CA ILE A 22 1.74 2.47 -5.38
C ILE A 22 2.62 1.44 -4.67
N PHE A 23 2.47 0.18 -5.06
CA PHE A 23 3.36 -0.91 -4.68
C PHE A 23 4.33 -1.17 -5.81
N GLN A 24 5.61 -0.87 -5.60
CA GLN A 24 6.66 -1.13 -6.57
C GLN A 24 7.53 -2.30 -6.07
N PHE A 25 7.43 -3.42 -6.76
CA PHE A 25 8.20 -4.63 -6.47
C PHE A 25 9.50 -4.61 -7.29
N ILE A 26 10.62 -4.51 -6.58
CA ILE A 26 11.96 -4.46 -7.14
C ILE A 26 12.65 -5.79 -6.78
N PRO A 27 12.94 -6.67 -7.76
CA PRO A 27 13.64 -7.92 -7.48
C PRO A 27 15.07 -7.61 -7.04
N GLN A 28 15.52 -8.20 -5.93
CA GLN A 28 16.91 -8.05 -5.45
C GLN A 28 17.76 -9.29 -5.73
N SER A 29 17.16 -10.47 -5.78
CA SER A 29 17.83 -11.74 -6.05
C SER A 29 16.85 -12.76 -6.62
N LYS A 30 17.29 -14.03 -6.79
CA LYS A 30 16.43 -15.13 -7.26
C LYS A 30 15.30 -15.49 -6.27
N GLU A 31 15.44 -15.13 -4.99
CA GLU A 31 14.56 -15.61 -3.91
C GLU A 31 13.84 -14.47 -3.17
N GLY A 32 14.03 -13.21 -3.58
CA GLY A 32 13.48 -12.08 -2.84
C GLY A 32 13.20 -10.84 -3.68
N CYS A 33 12.23 -10.06 -3.22
CA CYS A 33 11.93 -8.75 -3.74
C CYS A 33 11.79 -7.73 -2.61
N VAL A 34 12.14 -6.48 -2.89
CA VAL A 34 11.82 -5.36 -2.02
C VAL A 34 10.57 -4.68 -2.57
N CYS A 35 9.55 -4.58 -1.73
CA CYS A 35 8.36 -3.79 -2.03
C CYS A 35 8.55 -2.35 -1.53
N LYS A 36 8.70 -1.41 -2.46
CA LYS A 36 8.65 0.02 -2.17
C LYS A 36 7.20 0.48 -2.22
N VAL A 37 6.69 0.92 -1.07
CA VAL A 37 5.34 1.48 -0.95
C VAL A 37 5.41 3.00 -1.03
N THR A 38 4.66 3.59 -1.96
CA THR A 38 4.47 5.04 -2.05
C THR A 38 3.01 5.36 -1.83
N LEU A 39 2.72 6.30 -0.94
CA LEU A 39 1.38 6.84 -0.75
C LEU A 39 1.36 8.27 -1.27
N ILE A 40 0.44 8.58 -2.17
CA ILE A 40 0.20 9.91 -2.70
C ILE A 40 -1.16 10.35 -2.20
N TRP A 41 -1.23 11.51 -1.58
CA TRP A 41 -2.48 12.04 -1.06
C TRP A 41 -2.58 13.55 -1.29
N GLU A 42 -3.81 14.02 -1.47
CA GLU A 42 -4.16 15.43 -1.50
C GLU A 42 -5.27 15.67 -0.48
N LYS A 43 -5.02 16.55 0.49
CA LYS A 43 -6.02 16.92 1.49
C LYS A 43 -7.15 17.72 0.84
N LYS A 44 -8.40 17.52 1.28
CA LYS A 44 -9.52 18.38 0.86
C LYS A 44 -9.50 19.74 1.57
N THR A 45 -9.04 19.77 2.81
CA THR A 45 -8.93 20.96 3.67
C THR A 45 -7.61 20.94 4.42
N GLU A 46 -7.07 22.11 4.79
CA GLU A 46 -5.78 22.19 5.50
C GLU A 46 -5.79 21.47 6.86
N ASP A 47 -6.94 21.45 7.53
CA ASP A 47 -7.17 20.75 8.81
C ASP A 47 -7.17 19.22 8.71
N SER A 48 -7.20 18.66 7.49
CA SER A 48 -7.22 17.21 7.32
C SER A 48 -5.93 16.58 7.87
N SER A 49 -6.07 15.53 8.68
CA SER A 49 -4.93 14.83 9.28
C SER A 49 -4.01 14.21 8.23
N GLU A 50 -2.72 14.07 8.53
CA GLU A 50 -1.81 13.30 7.69
C GLU A 50 -2.23 11.82 7.59
N PRO A 51 -1.98 11.14 6.47
CA PRO A 51 -2.46 9.78 6.26
C PRO A 51 -1.60 8.72 6.96
N ILE A 52 -0.98 9.04 8.10
CA ILE A 52 -0.11 8.13 8.86
C ILE A 52 -0.84 6.83 9.21
N LYS A 53 -2.12 6.94 9.61
CA LYS A 53 -2.97 5.77 9.90
C LYS A 53 -3.09 4.87 8.67
N TYR A 54 -3.32 5.45 7.50
CA TYR A 54 -3.47 4.72 6.25
C TYR A 54 -2.14 4.12 5.77
N MET A 55 -1.02 4.83 5.94
CA MET A 55 0.31 4.29 5.67
C MET A 55 0.61 3.06 6.54
N LYS A 56 0.25 3.07 7.83
CA LYS A 56 0.40 1.89 8.70
C LYS A 56 -0.45 0.72 8.21
N PHE A 57 -1.70 0.99 7.82
CA PHE A 57 -2.59 -0.03 7.26
C PHE A 57 -2.01 -0.65 5.98
N VAL A 58 -1.55 0.17 5.03
CA VAL A 58 -0.95 -0.30 3.77
C VAL A 58 0.29 -1.15 4.02
N LYS A 59 1.13 -0.79 5.01
CA LYS A 59 2.28 -1.60 5.41
C LYS A 59 1.86 -2.96 5.98
N SER A 60 0.84 -3.00 6.83
CA SER A 60 0.31 -4.26 7.38
C SER A 60 -0.22 -5.15 6.26
N LEU A 61 -0.97 -4.57 5.31
CA LEU A 61 -1.50 -5.31 4.17
C LEU A 61 -0.38 -5.94 3.33
N ALA A 62 0.71 -5.20 3.07
CA ALA A 62 1.85 -5.74 2.33
C ALA A 62 2.53 -6.91 3.07
N ALA A 63 2.67 -6.81 4.40
CA ALA A 63 3.22 -7.89 5.22
C ALA A 63 2.30 -9.12 5.23
N ASP A 64 0.99 -8.93 5.38
CA ASP A 64 0.01 -10.02 5.36
C ASP A 64 0.00 -10.75 4.00
N MET A 65 0.17 -10.02 2.89
CA MET A 65 0.30 -10.61 1.56
C MET A 65 1.57 -11.46 1.43
N ASP A 66 2.71 -10.96 1.91
CA ASP A 66 3.98 -11.70 1.90
C ASP A 66 3.87 -13.00 2.71
N ASP A 67 3.36 -12.89 3.93
CA ASP A 67 3.07 -14.02 4.82
C ASP A 67 2.17 -15.07 4.16
N HIS A 68 1.11 -14.63 3.46
CA HIS A 68 0.17 -15.52 2.80
C HIS A 68 0.80 -16.25 1.62
N VAL A 69 1.60 -15.54 0.81
CA VAL A 69 2.32 -16.14 -0.33
C VAL A 69 3.32 -17.18 0.17
N LEU A 70 4.11 -16.86 1.19
CA LEU A 70 5.09 -17.79 1.77
C LEU A 70 4.43 -19.03 2.39
N LYS A 71 3.31 -18.86 3.11
CA LYS A 71 2.51 -19.99 3.63
C LYS A 71 1.92 -20.85 2.52
N GLY A 72 1.62 -20.27 1.36
CA GLY A 72 1.16 -20.99 0.17
C GLY A 72 2.24 -21.84 -0.48
N GLN A 73 3.50 -21.40 -0.47
CA GLN A 73 4.63 -22.14 -1.05
C GLN A 73 5.04 -23.37 -0.23
N ASN A 74 4.79 -23.39 1.09
CA ASN A 74 5.10 -24.53 1.95
C ASN A 74 4.07 -25.69 1.85
N LYS A 75 3.11 -25.63 0.93
CA LYS A 75 2.06 -26.64 0.75
C LYS A 75 2.18 -27.48 -0.54
N SER A 76 3.29 -27.40 -1.29
CA SER A 76 3.54 -28.22 -2.49
C SER A 76 4.64 -29.25 -2.30
#